data_AF-W2C544-F1
#
_entry.id   AF-W2C544-F1
#
_cell.length_a   1.000
_cell.length_b   1.000
_cell.length_c   1.000
_cell.angle_alpha   90.00
_cell.angle_beta   90.00
_cell.angle_gamma   90.00
#
_symmetry.space_group_name_H-M   'P 1'
#
loop_
_entity.id
_entity.type
_entity.pdbx_description
1 polymer ?
#
loop_
_entity_poly.entity_id
_entity_poly.type
_entity_poly.pdbx_seq_one_letter_code
_entity_poly.pdbx_strand_id
1 'polypeptide(L)' 'MVEHAIITEESPQMQLFVQLMAGVLKKLERYCASARPTLAGEVYLTGEEVCERLKLSARTLQEYRSRGLL' A
#
# COMPACT_ATOMS: atom_id res chain seq x y z
N MET A 1 -3.55 48.37 -1.76
CA MET A 1 -3.42 47.47 -2.92
C MET A 1 -2.71 46.23 -2.41
N VAL A 2 -3.29 45.04 -2.58
CA VAL A 2 -2.68 43.80 -2.05
C VAL A 2 -1.58 43.39 -3.03
N GLU A 3 -0.32 43.50 -2.62
CA GLU A 3 0.81 42.99 -3.39
C GLU A 3 0.69 41.47 -3.46
N HIS A 4 0.38 40.93 -4.63
CA HIS A 4 0.50 39.51 -4.88
C HIS A 4 1.98 39.19 -5.09
N ALA A 5 2.66 38.78 -4.02
CA ALA A 5 4.03 38.28 -4.11
C ALA A 5 4.06 37.03 -4.99
N ILE A 6 4.88 37.06 -6.05
CA ILE A 6 5.06 35.92 -6.94
C ILE A 6 5.87 34.86 -6.19
N ILE A 7 5.27 33.70 -5.96
CA ILE A 7 5.95 32.56 -5.36
C ILE A 7 6.82 31.92 -6.46
N THR A 8 8.12 31.91 -6.24
CA THR A 8 9.14 31.31 -7.11
C THR A 8 9.69 30.03 -6.49
N GLU A 9 10.48 29.27 -7.25
CA GLU A 9 11.13 28.03 -6.76
C GLU A 9 12.05 28.29 -5.56
N GLU A 10 12.73 29.43 -5.55
CA GLU A 10 13.63 29.86 -4.47
C GLU A 10 12.88 30.42 -3.25
N SER A 11 11.55 30.61 -3.36
CA SER A 11 10.75 31.10 -2.24
C SER A 11 10.82 30.10 -1.08
N PRO A 12 11.10 30.53 0.16
CA PRO A 12 11.20 29.64 1.32
C PRO A 12 9.97 28.74 1.51
N GLN A 13 8.78 29.26 1.18
CA GLN A 13 7.52 28.53 1.23
C GLN A 13 7.49 27.38 0.20
N MET A 14 8.01 27.62 -1.00
CA MET A 14 8.08 26.59 -2.06
C MET A 14 9.11 25.51 -1.70
N GLN A 15 10.27 25.91 -1.18
CA GLN A 15 11.29 24.96 -0.71
C GLN A 15 10.75 24.06 0.41
N LEU A 16 10.04 24.64 1.38
CA LEU A 16 9.40 23.89 2.46
C LEU A 16 8.33 22.93 1.91
N PHE A 17 7.51 23.37 0.96
CA PHE A 17 6.51 22.55 0.33
C PHE A 17 7.13 21.32 -0.37
N VAL A 18 8.19 21.52 -1.15
CA VAL A 18 8.90 20.42 -1.84
C VAL A 18 9.47 19.42 -0.82
N GLN A 19 10.07 19.89 0.26
CA GLN A 19 10.58 19.02 1.33
C GLN A 19 9.48 18.19 1.99
N LEU A 20 8.33 18.80 2.29
CA LEU A 20 7.18 18.10 2.85
C LEU A 20 6.63 17.05 1.87
N MET A 21 6.50 17.40 0.59
CA MET A 21 6.05 16.48 -0.45
C MET A 21 7.00 15.30 -0.64
N ALA A 22 8.31 15.51 -0.61
CA ALA A 22 9.29 14.44 -0.65
C ALA A 22 9.14 13.48 0.56
N GLY A 23 8.88 14.03 1.76
CA GLY A 23 8.60 13.23 2.96
C GLY A 23 7.33 12.39 2.85
N VAL A 24 6.26 12.95 2.26
CA VAL A 24 5.00 12.22 2.01
C VAL A 24 5.22 11.12 0.98
N LEU A 25 5.90 11.41 -0.13
CA LEU A 25 6.19 10.43 -1.17
C LEU A 25 6.95 9.23 -0.61
N LYS A 26 8.02 9.48 0.17
CA LYS A 26 8.81 8.41 0.79
C LYS A 26 7.98 7.52 1.72
N LYS A 27 7.01 8.09 2.43
CA LYS A 27 6.08 7.31 3.28
C LYS A 27 5.12 6.48 2.43
N LEU A 28 4.61 7.06 1.35
CA LEU A 28 3.71 6.37 0.43
C LEU A 28 4.43 5.20 -0.28
N GLU A 29 5.66 5.40 -0.75
CA GLU A 29 6.47 4.33 -1.35
C GLU A 29 6.68 3.16 -0.39
N ARG A 30 7.02 3.45 0.88
CA ARG A 30 7.14 2.41 1.91
C ARG A 30 5.82 1.70 2.16
N TYR A 31 4.72 2.45 2.21
CA TYR A 31 3.40 1.88 2.37
C TYR A 31 3.08 0.95 1.21
N CYS A 32 3.19 1.41 -0.05
CA CYS A 32 2.95 0.61 -1.25
C CYS A 32 3.88 -0.62 -1.34
N ALA A 33 5.14 -0.50 -0.93
CA ALA A 33 6.07 -1.64 -0.91
C ALA A 33 5.67 -2.71 0.14
N SER A 34 5.04 -2.28 1.25
CA SER A 34 4.52 -3.18 2.28
C SER A 34 3.05 -3.56 2.09
N ALA A 35 2.35 -2.87 1.20
CA ALA A 35 0.93 -3.03 0.99
C ALA A 35 0.71 -4.37 0.29
N ARG A 36 -0.17 -5.18 0.86
CA ARG A 36 -0.62 -6.39 0.18
C ARG A 36 -1.37 -5.96 -1.08
N PRO A 37 -1.05 -6.54 -2.26
CA PRO A 37 -1.79 -6.25 -3.47
C PRO A 37 -3.27 -6.56 -3.23
N THR A 38 -4.11 -5.53 -3.35
CA THR A 38 -5.55 -5.71 -3.33
C THR A 38 -5.99 -6.09 -4.73
N LEU A 39 -6.73 -7.19 -4.84
CA LEU A 39 -7.38 -7.55 -6.08
C LEU A 39 -8.83 -7.11 -5.96
N ALA A 40 -9.28 -6.22 -6.84
CA ALA A 40 -10.63 -5.64 -6.79
C ALA A 40 -11.01 -4.98 -5.44
N GLY A 41 -10.03 -4.44 -4.70
CA GLY A 41 -10.24 -3.80 -3.39
C GLY A 41 -10.25 -4.77 -2.20
N GLU A 42 -10.09 -6.07 -2.44
CA GLU A 42 -10.01 -7.08 -1.38
C GLU A 42 -8.58 -7.57 -1.17
N VAL A 43 -8.23 -7.91 0.08
CA VAL A 43 -6.93 -8.48 0.43
C VAL A 43 -7.04 -9.99 0.42
N TYR A 44 -6.36 -10.63 -0.54
CA TYR A 44 -6.32 -12.08 -0.65
C TYR A 44 -5.21 -12.66 0.23
N LEU A 45 -5.45 -13.88 0.73
CA LEU A 45 -4.47 -14.65 1.47
C LEU A 45 -3.70 -15.57 0.54
N THR A 46 -2.41 -15.72 0.77
CA THR A 46 -1.62 -16.75 0.08
C THR A 46 -2.04 -18.14 0.58
N GLY A 47 -1.74 -19.18 -0.18
CA GLY A 47 -2.03 -20.56 0.26
C GLY A 47 -1.37 -20.91 1.60
N GLU A 48 -0.18 -20.39 1.85
CA GLU A 48 0.56 -20.58 3.10
C GLU A 48 -0.16 -19.91 4.28
N GLU A 49 -0.63 -18.68 4.12
CA GLU A 49 -1.39 -17.96 5.15
C GLU A 49 -2.71 -18.64 5.48
N VAL A 50 -3.37 -19.22 4.48
CA VAL A 50 -4.58 -20.01 4.69
C VAL A 50 -4.24 -21.28 5.48
N CYS A 51 -3.17 -21.98 5.12
CA CYS A 51 -2.69 -23.16 5.85
C CYS A 51 -2.34 -22.83 7.32
N GLU A 52 -1.64 -21.73 7.58
CA GLU A 52 -1.25 -21.34 8.93
C GLU A 52 -2.43 -20.98 9.82
N ARG A 53 -3.44 -20.29 9.28
CA ARG A 53 -4.64 -19.86 10.03
C ARG A 53 -5.61 -21.00 10.28
N LEU A 54 -5.85 -21.83 9.26
CA LEU A 54 -6.76 -22.97 9.37
C LEU A 54 -6.10 -24.21 9.97
N LYS A 55 -4.78 -24.18 10.21
CA LYS A 55 -3.97 -25.32 10.69
C LYS A 55 -4.13 -26.54 9.77
N LEU A 56 -4.11 -26.29 8.46
CA LEU A 56 -4.27 -27.29 7.41
C LEU A 56 -2.95 -27.53 6.69
N SER A 57 -2.75 -28.77 6.24
CA SER A 57 -1.69 -29.05 5.26
C SER A 57 -2.04 -28.45 3.89
N ALA A 58 -1.03 -28.19 3.07
CA ALA A 58 -1.24 -27.74 1.68
C ALA A 58 -2.12 -28.73 0.88
N ARG A 59 -1.99 -30.03 1.16
CA ARG A 59 -2.81 -31.08 0.56
C ARG A 59 -4.29 -30.93 0.93
N THR A 60 -4.58 -30.73 2.21
CA THR A 60 -5.96 -30.55 2.69
C THR A 60 -6.59 -29.27 2.13
N LEU A 61 -5.80 -28.19 2.03
CA LEU A 61 -6.25 -26.95 1.41
C LEU A 61 -6.62 -27.17 -0.08
N GLN A 62 -5.83 -27.96 -0.80
CA GLN A 62 -6.12 -28.28 -2.21
C GLN A 62 -7.36 -29.16 -2.37
N GLU A 63 -7.59 -30.11 -1.45
CA GLU A 63 -8.83 -30.91 -1.42
C GLU A 63 -10.07 -30.05 -1.12
N TYR A 64 -9.95 -29.03 -0.27
CA TYR A 64 -11.07 -28.13 0.00
C TYR A 64 -11.40 -27.25 -1.20
N ARG A 65 -10.37 -26.74 -1.90
CA ARG A 65 -10.54 -25.99 -3.15
C ARG A 65 -11.16 -26.84 -4.26
N SER A 66 -10.71 -28.08 -4.43
CA SER A 66 -11.26 -28.96 -5.47
C SER A 66 -12.72 -29.35 -5.22
N ARG A 67 -13.14 -29.37 -3.96
CA ARG A 67 -14.54 -29.61 -3.56
C ARG A 67 -15.41 -28.35 -3.57
N GLY A 68 -14.85 -27.17 -3.86
CA GLY A 68 -15.56 -25.89 -3.85
C GLY A 68 -15.98 -25.42 -2.45
N LEU A 69 -15.31 -25.90 -1.41
CA LEU A 69 -15.53 -25.46 -0.02
C LEU A 69 -14.76 -24.16 0.28
N LEU A 70 -13.67 -23.91 -0.47
CA LEU A 70 -12.77 -22.76 -0.39
C LEU A 70 -12.36 -22.28 -1.78
#